data_AF-A0A962Z8F6-F1
#
_entry.id   AF-A0A962Z8F6-F1
#
_cell.length_a   1.000
_cell.length_b   1.000
_cell.length_c   1.000
_cell.angle_alpha   90.00
_cell.angle_beta   90.00
_cell.angle_gamma   90.00
#
_symmetry.space_group_name_H-M   'P 1'
#
loop_
_entity.id
_entity.type
_entity.pdbx_description
1 polymer ?
#
loop_
_entity_poly.entity_id
_entity_poly.type
_entity_poly.pdbx_seq_one_letter_code
_entity_poly.pdbx_strand_id
1 'polypeptide(L)'
;MSAKERDHVTGVETTGHEWDGIKELNNPLPAWWLYTFYVCIAFAVLWWVLYPSWPTSSTYLGGVLGYDQRQDVRDRLAEAREAQGAWRGRIAEQDPAAIIADPELLTFAVAGGEVAFKENCAPCHGLGGAGQLNYPTLA
;
A
#
# COMPACT_ATOMS: atom_id res chain seq x y z
N MET A 1 21.04 41.54 -21.74
CA MET A 1 20.23 41.47 -20.49
C MET A 1 19.10 42.45 -20.67
N SER A 2 17.85 42.00 -20.59
CA SER A 2 16.71 42.93 -20.61
C SER A 2 16.71 43.72 -19.30
N ALA A 3 16.22 44.96 -19.33
CA ALA A 3 16.14 45.77 -18.13
C ALA A 3 15.12 45.14 -17.16
N LYS A 4 15.41 45.18 -15.86
CA LYS A 4 14.41 44.85 -14.85
C LYS A 4 13.26 45.84 -14.98
N GLU A 5 12.07 45.32 -15.20
CA GLU A 5 10.85 46.08 -15.39
C GLU A 5 9.96 45.88 -14.16
N ARG A 6 9.23 46.92 -13.76
CA ARG A 6 8.17 46.78 -12.76
C ARG A 6 6.86 46.47 -13.46
N ASP A 7 6.28 45.34 -13.11
CA ASP A 7 4.98 44.96 -13.63
C ASP A 7 3.90 45.94 -13.17
N HIS A 8 3.06 46.38 -14.09
CA HIS A 8 2.06 47.41 -13.87
C HIS A 8 0.84 46.92 -13.06
N VAL A 9 0.59 45.60 -13.04
CA VAL A 9 -0.54 45.00 -12.31
C VAL A 9 -0.15 44.71 -10.87
N THR A 10 0.98 44.04 -10.66
CA THR A 10 1.44 43.54 -9.37
C THR A 10 2.40 44.51 -8.66
N GLY A 11 3.03 45.44 -9.38
CA GLY A 11 4.04 46.37 -8.85
C GLY A 11 5.41 45.73 -8.56
N VAL A 12 5.56 44.43 -8.87
CA VAL A 12 6.74 43.61 -8.57
C VAL A 12 7.74 43.68 -9.72
N GLU A 13 9.03 43.66 -9.40
CA GLU A 13 10.10 43.63 -10.40
C GLU A 13 10.21 42.26 -11.08
N THR A 14 10.45 42.26 -12.39
CA THR A 14 10.74 41.03 -13.13
C THR A 14 12.18 40.57 -12.94
N THR A 15 12.47 39.31 -13.27
CA THR A 15 13.81 38.72 -13.17
C THR A 15 14.81 39.24 -14.21
N GLY A 16 14.37 40.06 -15.18
CA GLY A 16 15.22 40.70 -16.20
C GLY A 16 15.49 39.84 -17.45
N HIS A 17 14.83 38.69 -17.58
CA HIS A 17 14.85 37.86 -18.78
C HIS A 17 13.43 37.73 -19.35
N GLU A 18 13.36 37.57 -20.65
CA GLU A 18 12.12 37.31 -21.39
C GLU A 18 12.31 36.03 -22.20
N TRP A 19 11.30 35.17 -22.13
CA TRP A 19 11.27 33.87 -22.79
C TRP A 19 10.00 33.80 -23.64
N ASP A 20 10.13 34.06 -24.95
CA ASP A 20 9.00 34.00 -25.89
C ASP A 20 7.79 34.85 -25.44
N GLY A 21 8.05 36.10 -25.07
CA GLY A 21 7.03 37.01 -24.53
C GLY A 21 6.65 36.79 -23.06
N ILE A 22 7.13 35.73 -22.41
CA ILE A 22 6.90 35.46 -20.98
C ILE A 22 8.00 36.08 -20.13
N LYS A 23 7.60 36.78 -19.06
CA LYS A 23 8.50 37.36 -18.05
C LYS A 23 8.11 36.83 -16.67
N GLU A 24 9.10 36.64 -15.80
CA GLU A 24 8.89 36.09 -14.46
C GLU A 24 8.92 37.21 -13.41
N LEU A 25 7.97 37.19 -12.48
CA LEU A 25 7.94 38.10 -11.33
C LEU A 25 8.87 37.61 -10.23
N ASN A 26 9.69 38.51 -9.67
CA ASN A 26 10.55 38.22 -8.53
C ASN A 26 9.79 38.35 -7.20
N ASN A 27 8.74 37.56 -7.04
CA ASN A 27 7.98 37.47 -5.79
C ASN A 27 8.76 36.68 -4.74
N PRO A 28 8.72 37.08 -3.46
CA PRO A 28 9.14 36.19 -2.40
C PRO A 28 8.22 34.96 -2.35
N LEU A 29 8.76 33.82 -1.93
CA LEU A 29 7.95 32.62 -1.71
C LEU A 29 6.87 32.89 -0.65
N PRO A 30 5.64 32.39 -0.82
CA PRO A 30 4.59 32.55 0.19
C PRO A 30 5.02 31.97 1.54
N ALA A 31 4.83 32.73 2.62
CA ALA A 31 5.31 32.33 3.95
C ALA A 31 4.71 30.99 4.40
N TRP A 32 3.42 30.76 4.12
CA TRP A 32 2.75 29.49 4.43
C TRP A 32 3.39 28.30 3.70
N TRP A 33 3.82 28.49 2.45
CA TRP A 33 4.47 27.44 1.66
C TRP A 33 5.83 27.09 2.27
N LEU A 34 6.60 28.10 2.69
CA LEU A 34 7.87 27.89 3.38
C LEU A 34 7.67 27.14 4.71
N TYR A 35 6.66 27.52 5.50
CA TYR A 35 6.36 26.82 6.75
C TYR A 35 6.00 25.36 6.50
N THR A 36 5.14 25.06 5.53
CA THR A 36 4.81 23.67 5.16
C THR A 36 6.05 22.90 4.71
N PHE A 37 6.89 23.50 3.88
CA PHE A 37 8.14 22.88 3.44
C PHE A 37 9.05 22.51 4.61
N TYR A 38 9.27 23.41 5.56
CA TYR A 38 10.08 23.14 6.75
C TYR A 38 9.45 22.14 7.71
N VAL A 39 8.12 22.12 7.85
CA VAL A 39 7.41 21.11 8.62
C VAL A 39 7.61 19.72 8.02
N CYS A 40 7.55 19.58 6.69
CA CYS A 40 7.84 18.30 6.03
C CYS A 40 9.28 17.82 6.29
N ILE A 41 10.26 18.73 6.28
CA ILE A 41 11.66 18.39 6.60
C ILE A 41 11.76 17.92 8.07
N ALA A 42 11.18 18.67 9.00
CA ALA A 42 11.20 18.30 10.41
C ALA A 42 10.51 16.95 10.65
N PHE A 43 9.40 16.70 9.97
CA PHE A 43 8.69 15.43 10.02
C PHE A 43 9.54 14.28 9.47
N ALA A 44 10.23 14.46 8.34
CA ALA A 44 11.11 13.45 7.77
C ALA A 44 12.25 13.08 8.74
N VAL A 45 12.88 14.07 9.37
CA VAL A 45 13.93 13.85 10.37
C VAL A 45 13.38 13.09 11.58
N LEU A 46 12.21 13.49 12.10
CA LEU A 46 11.53 12.77 13.18
C LEU A 46 11.25 11.32 12.79
N TRP A 47 10.76 11.10 11.57
CA TRP A 47 10.43 9.76 11.09
C TRP A 47 11.66 8.85 10.99
N TRP A 48 12.81 9.39 10.57
CA TRP A 48 14.08 8.65 10.54
C TRP A 48 14.57 8.22 11.93
N VAL A 49 14.26 8.99 12.96
CA VAL A 49 14.56 8.64 14.35
C VAL A 49 13.60 7.58 14.88
N LEU A 50 12.32 7.65 14.51
CA LEU A 50 11.30 6.73 14.99
C LEU A 50 11.37 5.35 14.33
N TYR A 51 11.62 5.30 13.03
CA TYR A 51 11.50 4.10 12.19
C TYR A 51 12.80 3.73 11.46
N PRO A 52 12.89 2.48 10.93
CA PRO A 52 13.93 2.08 9.99
C PRO A 52 14.14 3.10 8.86
N SER A 53 15.37 3.55 8.64
CA SER A 53 15.64 4.63 7.69
C SER A 53 16.87 4.39 6.80
N TRP A 54 18.04 4.88 7.20
CA TRP A 54 19.23 4.93 6.35
C TRP A 54 20.01 3.61 6.36
N PRO A 55 20.40 3.06 5.20
CA PRO A 55 21.34 1.95 5.15
C PRO A 55 22.74 2.40 5.58
N THR A 56 23.40 1.56 6.35
CA THR A 56 24.82 1.64 6.70
C THR A 56 25.56 0.50 5.98
N SER A 57 26.90 0.42 6.10
CA SER A 57 27.71 -0.56 5.36
C SER A 57 27.33 -2.02 5.60
N SER A 58 26.72 -2.36 6.74
CA SER A 58 26.32 -3.72 7.10
C SER A 58 24.89 -3.83 7.64
N THR A 59 24.18 -2.72 7.85
CA THR A 59 22.82 -2.71 8.44
C THR A 59 22.04 -1.44 8.05
N TYR A 60 21.07 -1.02 8.85
CA TYR A 60 20.35 0.24 8.71
C TYR A 60 20.09 0.87 10.10
N LEU A 61 19.75 2.15 10.13
CA LEU A 61 19.27 2.80 11.35
C LEU A 61 17.88 2.25 11.69
N GLY A 62 17.76 1.45 12.77
CA GLY A 62 16.51 0.76 13.12
C GLY A 62 15.41 1.63 13.75
N GLY A 63 15.73 2.86 14.13
CA GLY A 63 14.82 3.77 14.84
C GLY A 63 14.59 3.37 16.30
N VAL A 64 13.99 4.29 17.08
CA VAL A 64 13.78 4.12 18.52
C VAL A 64 12.55 3.28 18.87
N LEU A 65 11.61 3.11 17.94
CA LEU A 65 10.40 2.31 18.17
C LEU A 65 10.63 0.81 17.94
N GLY A 66 11.77 0.41 17.37
CA GLY A 66 12.09 -0.99 17.12
C GLY A 66 11.16 -1.70 16.14
N TYR A 67 10.49 -0.95 15.27
CA TYR A 67 9.55 -1.50 14.28
C TYR A 67 10.27 -2.34 13.21
N ASP A 68 9.82 -3.57 13.01
CA ASP A 68 10.25 -4.45 11.92
C ASP A 68 9.01 -4.92 11.12
N GLN A 69 8.88 -4.44 9.89
CA GLN A 69 7.78 -4.79 9.00
C GLN A 69 7.72 -6.30 8.69
N ARG A 70 8.86 -6.99 8.62
CA ARG A 70 8.86 -8.44 8.37
C ARG A 70 8.37 -9.20 9.58
N GLN A 71 8.72 -8.74 10.78
CA GLN A 71 8.19 -9.32 12.00
C GLN A 71 6.68 -9.06 12.13
N ASP A 72 6.21 -7.84 11.88
CA ASP A 72 4.78 -7.49 11.88
C ASP A 72 3.98 -8.38 10.94
N VAL A 73 4.45 -8.60 9.70
CA VAL A 73 3.78 -9.51 8.76
C VAL A 73 3.80 -10.96 9.27
N ARG A 74 4.93 -11.44 9.83
CA ARG A 74 5.00 -12.80 10.39
C ARG A 74 3.98 -12.99 11.51
N ASP A 75 3.88 -12.02 12.40
CA ASP A 75 3.01 -12.09 13.57
C ASP A 75 1.52 -12.05 13.16
N ARG A 76 1.15 -11.15 12.24
CA ARG A 76 -0.22 -11.10 11.70
C ARG A 76 -0.62 -12.38 10.97
N LEU A 77 0.29 -12.96 10.20
CA LEU A 77 0.03 -14.23 9.52
C LEU A 77 -0.07 -15.40 10.51
N ALA A 78 0.74 -15.39 11.58
CA ALA A 78 0.66 -16.38 12.64
C ALA A 78 -0.68 -16.28 13.39
N GLU A 79 -1.08 -15.07 13.79
CA GLU A 79 -2.36 -14.80 14.44
C GLU A 79 -3.55 -15.25 13.58
N ALA A 80 -3.56 -14.89 12.29
CA ALA A 80 -4.60 -15.32 11.37
C ALA A 80 -4.66 -16.85 11.20
N ARG A 81 -3.50 -17.52 11.15
CA ARG A 81 -3.42 -18.99 11.07
C ARG A 81 -3.91 -19.65 12.35
N GLU A 82 -3.59 -19.10 13.50
CA GLU A 82 -4.02 -19.60 14.80
C GLU A 82 -5.55 -19.45 14.94
N ALA A 83 -6.09 -18.28 14.62
CA ALA A 83 -7.53 -18.02 14.65
C ALA A 83 -8.34 -18.98 13.75
N GLN A 84 -7.75 -19.40 12.63
CA GLN A 84 -8.36 -20.37 11.70
C GLN A 84 -7.93 -21.82 11.96
N GLY A 85 -7.01 -22.05 12.90
CA GLY A 85 -6.26 -23.30 13.03
C GLY A 85 -7.16 -24.50 13.33
N ALA A 86 -8.10 -24.34 14.27
CA ALA A 86 -9.03 -25.40 14.63
C ALA A 86 -9.89 -25.84 13.43
N TRP A 87 -10.45 -24.90 12.69
CA TRP A 87 -11.27 -25.18 11.51
C TRP A 87 -10.46 -25.81 10.38
N ARG A 88 -9.29 -25.25 10.07
CA ARG A 88 -8.40 -25.77 9.04
C ARG A 88 -7.85 -27.15 9.38
N GLY A 89 -7.57 -27.42 10.66
CA GLY A 89 -7.16 -28.74 11.14
C GLY A 89 -8.26 -29.78 10.94
N ARG A 90 -9.50 -29.46 11.34
CA ARG A 90 -10.66 -30.34 11.10
C ARG A 90 -10.88 -30.66 9.62
N ILE A 91 -10.75 -29.66 8.73
CA ILE A 91 -10.83 -29.88 7.27
C ILE A 91 -9.70 -30.79 6.77
N ALA A 92 -8.48 -30.65 7.29
CA ALA A 92 -7.33 -31.43 6.85
C ALA A 92 -7.40 -32.91 7.28
N GLU A 93 -8.07 -33.21 8.40
CA GLU A 93 -8.16 -34.56 8.97
C GLU A 93 -9.38 -35.35 8.46
N GLN A 94 -10.45 -34.68 8.06
CA GLN A 94 -11.70 -35.30 7.66
C GLN A 94 -11.79 -35.53 6.15
N ASP A 95 -12.46 -36.61 5.74
CA ASP A 95 -12.83 -36.79 4.33
C ASP A 95 -13.96 -35.81 3.92
N PRO A 96 -14.12 -35.52 2.61
CA PRO A 96 -15.14 -34.59 2.15
C PRO A 96 -16.58 -34.94 2.55
N ALA A 97 -16.92 -36.24 2.67
CA ALA A 97 -18.27 -36.65 3.05
C ALA A 97 -18.55 -36.33 4.53
N ALA A 98 -17.55 -36.51 5.40
CA ALA A 98 -17.61 -36.11 6.80
C ALA A 98 -17.71 -34.58 6.96
N ILE A 99 -16.99 -33.81 6.14
CA ILE A 99 -17.09 -32.34 6.13
C ILE A 99 -18.49 -31.89 5.71
N ILE A 100 -19.07 -32.50 4.67
CA ILE A 100 -20.43 -32.19 4.19
C ILE A 100 -21.49 -32.53 5.23
N ALA A 101 -21.28 -33.59 6.02
CA ALA A 101 -22.20 -34.02 7.06
C ALA A 101 -22.21 -33.10 8.30
N ASP A 102 -21.21 -32.23 8.47
CA ASP A 102 -21.13 -31.24 9.55
C ASP A 102 -21.48 -29.84 9.04
N PRO A 103 -22.67 -29.28 9.35
CA PRO A 103 -23.10 -27.99 8.82
C PRO A 103 -22.19 -26.81 9.19
N GLU A 104 -21.57 -26.86 10.37
CA GLU A 104 -20.72 -25.77 10.86
C GLU A 104 -19.37 -25.79 10.13
N LEU A 105 -18.79 -26.98 9.99
CA LEU A 105 -17.55 -27.19 9.25
C LEU A 105 -17.74 -26.94 7.75
N LEU A 106 -18.86 -27.38 7.17
CA LEU A 106 -19.22 -27.12 5.79
C LEU A 106 -19.34 -25.62 5.51
N THR A 107 -19.97 -24.85 6.41
CA THR A 107 -20.09 -23.39 6.26
C THR A 107 -18.73 -22.72 6.18
N PHE A 108 -17.82 -23.07 7.10
CA PHE A 108 -16.45 -22.54 7.07
C PHE A 108 -15.69 -22.98 5.81
N ALA A 109 -15.79 -24.26 5.45
CA ALA A 109 -15.09 -24.84 4.30
C ALA A 109 -15.55 -24.21 2.98
N VAL A 110 -16.86 -24.00 2.79
CA VAL A 110 -17.41 -23.36 1.58
C VAL A 110 -17.03 -21.88 1.53
N ALA A 111 -17.11 -21.14 2.64
CA ALA A 111 -16.72 -19.73 2.65
C ALA A 111 -15.23 -19.54 2.28
N GLY A 112 -14.33 -20.33 2.87
CA GLY A 112 -12.91 -20.30 2.52
C GLY A 112 -12.64 -20.85 1.12
N GLY A 113 -13.35 -21.90 0.72
CA GLY A 113 -13.27 -22.53 -0.59
C GLY A 113 -13.72 -21.62 -1.72
N GLU A 114 -14.75 -20.80 -1.52
CA GLU A 114 -15.22 -19.83 -2.52
C GLU A 114 -14.16 -18.75 -2.80
N VAL A 115 -13.50 -18.25 -1.75
CA VAL A 115 -12.36 -17.32 -1.90
C VAL A 115 -11.21 -18.01 -2.62
N ALA A 116 -10.81 -19.21 -2.18
CA ALA A 116 -9.74 -19.97 -2.83
C ALA A 116 -10.05 -20.29 -4.30
N PHE A 117 -11.30 -20.59 -4.63
CA PHE A 117 -11.77 -20.85 -5.98
C PHE A 117 -11.66 -19.61 -6.86
N LYS A 118 -12.09 -18.43 -6.38
CA LYS A 118 -11.99 -17.18 -7.12
C LYS A 118 -10.55 -16.80 -7.45
N GLU A 119 -9.63 -16.98 -6.49
CA GLU A 119 -8.21 -16.64 -6.67
C GLU A 119 -7.47 -17.63 -7.58
N ASN A 120 -7.77 -18.94 -7.45
CA ASN A 120 -6.91 -19.97 -8.04
C ASN A 120 -7.56 -20.77 -9.18
N CYS A 121 -8.89 -20.84 -9.24
CA CYS A 121 -9.62 -21.74 -10.15
C CYS A 121 -10.47 -20.99 -11.19
N ALA A 122 -11.12 -19.90 -10.78
CA ALA A 122 -12.01 -19.10 -11.62
C ALA A 122 -11.37 -18.55 -12.91
N PRO A 123 -10.06 -18.23 -12.99
CA PRO A 123 -9.45 -17.81 -14.26
C PRO A 123 -9.61 -18.86 -15.38
N CYS A 124 -9.64 -20.14 -15.03
CA CYS A 124 -9.82 -21.25 -15.97
C CYS A 124 -11.28 -21.72 -16.01
N HIS A 125 -11.91 -21.91 -14.86
CA HIS A 125 -13.23 -22.53 -14.73
C HIS A 125 -14.40 -21.55 -14.69
N GLY A 126 -14.16 -20.26 -14.91
CA GLY A 126 -15.18 -19.22 -14.90
C GLY A 126 -15.68 -18.87 -13.49
N LEU A 127 -16.40 -17.75 -13.39
CA LEU A 127 -17.05 -17.36 -12.14
C LEU A 127 -18.08 -18.41 -11.73
N GLY A 128 -18.04 -18.82 -10.47
CA GLY A 128 -18.92 -19.86 -9.93
C GLY A 128 -18.73 -21.26 -10.55
N GLY A 129 -17.66 -21.51 -11.32
CA GLY A 129 -17.42 -22.81 -11.93
C GLY A 129 -18.20 -23.09 -13.21
N ALA A 130 -18.73 -22.07 -13.89
CA ALA A 130 -19.51 -22.23 -15.12
C ALA A 130 -18.76 -22.91 -16.29
N GLY A 131 -17.43 -22.89 -16.28
CA GLY A 131 -16.58 -23.34 -17.39
C GLY A 131 -16.48 -22.32 -18.53
N GLN A 132 -15.64 -22.61 -19.51
CA GLN A 132 -15.49 -21.83 -20.75
C GLN A 132 -14.90 -22.72 -21.85
N LEU A 133 -14.66 -22.18 -23.06
CA LEU A 133 -14.11 -22.98 -24.17
C LEU A 133 -12.77 -23.63 -23.74
N ASN A 134 -12.71 -24.97 -23.82
CA ASN A 134 -11.59 -25.82 -23.37
C ASN A 134 -11.36 -25.94 -21.86
N TYR A 135 -12.31 -25.47 -21.02
CA TYR A 135 -12.25 -25.62 -19.57
C TYR A 135 -13.59 -26.13 -19.01
N PRO A 136 -13.59 -27.24 -18.25
CA PRO A 136 -14.83 -27.88 -17.82
C PRO A 136 -15.59 -27.07 -16.77
N THR A 137 -16.91 -27.27 -16.75
CA THR A 137 -17.82 -26.81 -15.69
C THR A 137 -17.59 -27.61 -14.40
N LEU A 138 -17.54 -26.90 -13.27
CA LEU A 138 -17.33 -27.45 -11.92
C LEU A 138 -18.52 -27.22 -10.97
N ALA A 139 -19.55 -26.49 -11.42
CA ALA A 139 -20.77 -26.17 -10.69
C ALA A 139 -21.78 -27.33 -10.65
#